data_AF-A0A1G6ES56-F1
#
_entry.id   AF-A0A1G6ES56-F1
#
_cell.length_a   1.000
_cell.length_b   1.000
_cell.length_c   1.000
_cell.angle_alpha   90.00
_cell.angle_beta   90.00
_cell.angle_gamma   90.00
#
_symmetry.space_group_name_H-M   'P 1'
#
loop_
_entity.id
_entity.type
_entity.pdbx_description
1 polymer ?
#
loop_
_entity_poly.entity_id
_entity_poly.type
_entity_poly.pdbx_seq_one_letter_code
_entity_poly.pdbx_strand_id
1 'polypeptide(L)'
;MVETKLTKDEFTKEFNKLFENKPIVIFGGGEIGRRAVLRMEYLGIKDKIVCIGDNNPDKAGQVIEDIPVMTKQQIKEKYPDVRIAITVGNDDVAGEIRNDLEAMGFDDFISRQALLHRFEYDHHREKALVYQNGKYIMRQIVVCVTERCTLRCKNCSQYMPKFKAPKDLDTNVVIESIRNLTDAITYLQDLTLLGGEPLMNKELPRICEAVGELKKKGKIKNINIVSNGTIIPGNDLLDVMNKYGIMIMLSDYGKLSVNMDRVQKACEEKKVQWRYAYLGGKNEVKIQYWSEVGELEDKGYSEEYAVEKFKNCNSVYDCNTLYRGRHFFCSQAAFMSGLGIIDPEKNGYNLLDETMTKEERIIAFRKYMDDEVPIEACHYCDMHGQVPAAEQL
;
A
#
# COMPACT_ATOMS: atom_id res chain seq x y z
N MET A 1 -18.93 -10.79 -8.19
CA MET A 1 -18.47 -11.56 -7.01
C MET A 1 -17.00 -11.29 -6.73
N VAL A 2 -16.68 -10.51 -5.69
CA VAL A 2 -15.36 -10.58 -5.03
C VAL A 2 -15.02 -12.06 -4.94
N GLU A 3 -13.91 -12.51 -5.55
CA GLU A 3 -13.50 -13.91 -5.46
C GLU A 3 -13.68 -14.33 -3.99
N THR A 4 -14.43 -15.41 -3.75
CA THR A 4 -14.66 -15.89 -2.39
C THR A 4 -13.32 -15.96 -1.68
N LYS A 5 -13.23 -15.35 -0.49
CA LYS A 5 -11.95 -15.29 0.23
C LYS A 5 -11.41 -16.70 0.39
N LEU A 6 -10.20 -16.93 -0.11
CA LEU A 6 -9.57 -18.25 -0.01
C LEU A 6 -9.35 -18.62 1.45
N THR A 7 -9.58 -19.88 1.77
CA THR A 7 -9.07 -20.49 3.00
C THR A 7 -7.54 -20.48 3.00
N LYS A 8 -6.93 -20.74 4.15
CA LYS A 8 -5.46 -20.85 4.28
C LYS A 8 -4.86 -21.86 3.31
N ASP A 9 -5.46 -23.03 3.21
CA ASP A 9 -4.95 -24.11 2.37
C ASP A 9 -5.12 -23.79 0.87
N GLU A 10 -6.25 -23.21 0.50
CA GLU A 10 -6.49 -22.76 -0.88
C GLU A 10 -5.53 -21.65 -1.29
N PHE A 11 -5.34 -20.63 -0.44
CA PHE A 11 -4.38 -19.57 -0.72
C PHE A 11 -2.96 -20.12 -0.84
N THR A 12 -2.57 -21.02 0.06
CA THR A 12 -1.24 -21.62 0.03
C THR A 12 -1.01 -22.39 -1.27
N LYS A 13 -2.01 -23.17 -1.69
CA LYS A 13 -1.97 -23.88 -2.96
C LYS A 13 -1.84 -22.92 -4.16
N GLU A 14 -2.66 -21.88 -4.22
CA GLU A 14 -2.64 -20.90 -5.31
C GLU A 14 -1.36 -20.07 -5.32
N PHE A 15 -0.82 -19.71 -4.15
CA PHE A 15 0.44 -18.98 -4.02
C PHE A 15 1.63 -19.84 -4.45
N ASN A 16 1.67 -21.12 -4.09
CA ASN A 16 2.74 -22.04 -4.50
C ASN A 16 2.79 -22.22 -6.03
N LYS A 17 1.65 -22.16 -6.73
CA LYS A 17 1.62 -22.16 -8.21
C LYS A 17 2.46 -21.03 -8.82
N LEU A 18 2.67 -19.91 -8.14
CA LEU A 18 3.49 -18.81 -8.66
C LEU A 18 4.97 -19.20 -8.79
N PHE A 19 5.43 -20.18 -8.01
CA PHE A 19 6.85 -20.56 -7.93
C PHE A 19 7.18 -21.79 -8.80
N GLU A 20 6.18 -22.56 -9.21
CA GLU A 20 6.35 -23.69 -10.13
C GLU A 20 6.98 -23.26 -11.47
N ASN A 21 7.68 -24.18 -12.14
CA ASN A 21 8.36 -23.91 -13.42
C ASN A 21 7.38 -23.91 -14.61
N LYS A 22 6.42 -22.97 -14.61
CA LYS A 22 5.43 -22.81 -15.68
C LYS A 22 5.29 -21.32 -16.04
N PRO A 23 5.22 -20.95 -17.33
CA PRO A 23 5.02 -19.56 -17.75
C PRO A 23 3.65 -19.05 -17.29
N ILE A 24 3.60 -17.75 -16.98
CA ILE A 24 2.40 -17.08 -16.47
C ILE A 24 1.98 -15.95 -17.43
N VAL A 25 0.69 -15.89 -17.72
CA VAL A 25 0.04 -14.77 -18.42
C VAL A 25 -0.78 -13.99 -17.42
N ILE A 26 -0.54 -12.67 -17.37
CA ILE A 26 -1.40 -11.74 -16.64
C ILE A 26 -2.45 -11.22 -17.63
N PHE A 27 -3.69 -11.71 -17.52
CA PHE A 27 -4.77 -11.31 -18.42
C PHE A 27 -5.49 -10.07 -17.85
N GLY A 28 -5.26 -8.91 -18.48
CA GLY A 28 -5.77 -7.59 -18.10
C GLY A 28 -4.65 -6.57 -17.88
N GLY A 29 -4.41 -5.66 -18.84
CA GLY A 29 -3.36 -4.63 -18.74
C GLY A 29 -3.70 -3.38 -17.90
N GLY A 30 -4.76 -3.46 -17.08
CA GLY A 30 -5.24 -2.36 -16.24
C GLY A 30 -4.43 -2.16 -14.95
N GLU A 31 -4.97 -1.38 -14.00
CA GLU A 31 -4.34 -1.13 -12.70
C GLU A 31 -4.02 -2.43 -11.94
N ILE A 32 -4.97 -3.35 -11.87
CA ILE A 32 -4.84 -4.62 -11.17
C ILE A 32 -3.73 -5.49 -11.79
N GLY A 33 -3.67 -5.60 -13.11
CA GLY A 33 -2.61 -6.35 -13.79
C GLY A 33 -1.22 -5.74 -13.57
N ARG A 34 -1.10 -4.40 -13.61
CA ARG A 34 0.16 -3.72 -13.26
C ARG A 34 0.58 -4.00 -11.81
N ARG A 35 -0.37 -4.03 -10.87
CA ARG A 35 -0.08 -4.42 -9.48
C ARG A 35 0.37 -5.87 -9.37
N ALA A 36 -0.22 -6.78 -10.14
CA ALA A 36 0.23 -8.18 -10.20
C ALA A 36 1.66 -8.30 -10.75
N VAL A 37 2.02 -7.52 -11.77
CA VAL A 37 3.40 -7.47 -12.28
C VAL A 37 4.37 -6.97 -11.20
N LEU A 38 4.06 -5.85 -10.54
CA LEU A 38 4.88 -5.32 -9.44
C LEU A 38 5.00 -6.32 -8.29
N ARG A 39 3.93 -7.06 -7.99
CA ARG A 39 3.96 -8.14 -7.00
C ARG A 39 4.97 -9.21 -7.39
N MET A 40 4.87 -9.74 -8.61
CA MET A 40 5.75 -10.80 -9.07
C MET A 40 7.22 -10.34 -9.11
N GLU A 41 7.47 -9.06 -9.39
CA GLU A 41 8.81 -8.47 -9.25
C GLU A 41 9.30 -8.45 -7.81
N TYR A 42 8.44 -8.03 -6.87
CA TYR A 42 8.72 -8.10 -5.44
C TYR A 42 8.96 -9.53 -4.93
N LEU A 43 8.28 -10.52 -5.52
CA LEU A 43 8.49 -11.94 -5.19
C LEU A 43 9.71 -12.55 -5.91
N GLY A 44 10.40 -11.80 -6.76
CA GLY A 44 11.57 -12.29 -7.51
C GLY A 44 11.25 -13.18 -8.72
N ILE A 45 10.00 -13.22 -9.16
CA ILE A 45 9.48 -14.15 -10.18
C ILE A 45 8.87 -13.42 -11.41
N LYS A 46 9.22 -12.15 -11.64
CA LYS A 46 8.72 -11.36 -12.79
C LYS A 46 9.07 -12.00 -14.14
N ASP A 47 10.19 -12.69 -14.23
CA ASP A 47 10.68 -13.41 -15.42
C ASP A 47 9.74 -14.55 -15.88
N LYS A 48 8.89 -15.06 -14.98
CA LYS A 48 7.84 -16.03 -15.35
C LYS A 48 6.71 -15.41 -16.17
N ILE A 49 6.55 -14.08 -16.18
CA ILE A 49 5.49 -13.42 -16.94
C ILE A 49 5.88 -13.37 -18.42
N VAL A 50 5.20 -14.15 -19.26
CA VAL A 50 5.54 -14.23 -20.69
C VAL A 50 4.85 -13.17 -21.54
N CYS A 51 3.66 -12.73 -21.15
CA CYS A 51 2.95 -11.61 -21.76
C CYS A 51 1.79 -11.12 -20.87
N ILE A 52 1.25 -9.95 -21.23
CA ILE A 52 -0.03 -9.46 -20.73
C ILE A 52 -1.11 -9.73 -21.77
N GLY A 53 -2.19 -10.41 -21.38
CA GLY A 53 -3.34 -10.62 -22.25
C GLY A 53 -4.29 -9.44 -22.22
N ASP A 54 -4.81 -9.00 -23.36
CA ASP A 54 -5.89 -8.00 -23.42
C ASP A 54 -6.87 -8.34 -24.55
N ASN A 55 -8.16 -8.06 -24.33
CA ASN A 55 -9.19 -8.25 -25.36
C ASN A 55 -9.21 -7.11 -26.37
N ASN A 56 -8.66 -5.95 -26.04
CA ASN A 56 -8.59 -4.83 -26.96
C ASN A 56 -7.46 -5.05 -27.99
N PRO A 57 -7.78 -5.28 -29.28
CA PRO A 57 -6.78 -5.54 -30.31
C PRO A 57 -5.83 -4.36 -30.51
N ASP A 58 -6.25 -3.12 -30.24
CA ASP A 58 -5.42 -1.92 -30.39
C ASP A 58 -4.24 -1.89 -29.41
N LYS A 59 -4.32 -2.66 -28.33
CA LYS A 59 -3.24 -2.82 -27.36
C LYS A 59 -2.26 -3.92 -27.73
N ALA A 60 -2.61 -4.81 -28.64
CA ALA A 60 -1.71 -5.90 -29.04
C ALA A 60 -0.43 -5.33 -29.65
N GLY A 61 0.73 -5.88 -29.24
CA GLY A 61 2.04 -5.37 -29.65
C GLY A 61 2.55 -4.16 -28.86
N GLN A 62 1.74 -3.55 -28.00
CA GLN A 62 2.24 -2.58 -27.02
C GLN A 62 3.01 -3.29 -25.90
N VAL A 63 3.68 -2.51 -25.05
CA VAL A 63 4.45 -2.98 -23.90
C VAL A 63 3.94 -2.32 -22.63
N ILE A 64 3.77 -3.10 -21.57
CA ILE A 64 3.40 -2.62 -20.24
C ILE A 64 4.45 -3.18 -19.25
N GLU A 65 5.14 -2.31 -18.51
CA GLU A 65 6.19 -2.71 -17.54
C GLU A 65 7.24 -3.67 -18.14
N ASP A 66 7.64 -3.40 -19.39
CA ASP A 66 8.59 -4.19 -20.19
C ASP A 66 8.05 -5.57 -20.65
N ILE A 67 6.74 -5.81 -20.53
CA ILE A 67 6.09 -7.07 -20.90
C ILE A 67 5.20 -6.84 -22.15
N PRO A 68 5.31 -7.67 -23.20
CA PRO A 68 4.51 -7.50 -24.41
C PRO A 68 3.03 -7.81 -24.17
N VAL A 69 2.16 -7.05 -24.81
CA VAL A 69 0.71 -7.27 -24.80
C VAL A 69 0.30 -8.14 -25.99
N MET A 70 -0.50 -9.18 -25.73
CA MET A 70 -0.94 -10.16 -26.73
C MET A 70 -2.45 -10.39 -26.66
N THR A 71 -3.03 -10.75 -27.81
CA THR A 71 -4.41 -11.25 -27.91
C THR A 71 -4.51 -12.70 -27.45
N LYS A 72 -5.71 -13.17 -27.11
CA LYS A 72 -5.98 -14.58 -26.76
C LYS A 72 -5.44 -15.56 -27.80
N GLN A 73 -5.59 -15.25 -29.09
CA GLN A 73 -5.14 -16.12 -30.18
C GLN A 73 -3.61 -16.23 -30.23
N GLN A 74 -2.92 -15.10 -30.13
CA GLN A 74 -1.44 -15.09 -30.08
C GLN A 74 -0.92 -15.84 -28.86
N ILE A 75 -1.60 -15.73 -27.71
CA ILE A 75 -1.26 -16.48 -26.49
C ILE A 75 -1.41 -17.98 -26.76
N LYS A 76 -2.53 -18.42 -27.36
CA LYS A 76 -2.78 -19.84 -27.64
C LYS A 76 -1.76 -20.45 -28.59
N GLU A 77 -1.37 -19.70 -29.63
CA GLU A 77 -0.39 -20.15 -30.62
C GLU A 77 1.02 -20.24 -30.03
N LYS A 78 1.41 -19.26 -29.20
CA LYS A 78 2.79 -19.15 -28.70
C LYS A 78 3.02 -19.88 -27.38
N TYR A 79 2.00 -19.95 -26.53
CA TYR A 79 2.05 -20.49 -25.17
C TYR A 79 0.86 -21.42 -24.89
N PRO A 80 0.77 -22.58 -25.57
CA PRO A 80 -0.35 -23.51 -25.40
C PRO A 80 -0.41 -24.16 -24.02
N ASP A 81 0.74 -24.33 -23.34
CA ASP A 81 0.85 -24.77 -21.95
C ASP A 81 1.31 -23.60 -21.08
N VAL A 82 0.33 -22.86 -20.56
CA VAL A 82 0.56 -21.63 -19.81
C VAL A 82 -0.45 -21.53 -18.69
N ARG A 83 -0.04 -20.83 -17.64
CA ARG A 83 -0.89 -20.55 -16.49
C ARG A 83 -1.44 -19.14 -16.60
N ILE A 84 -2.74 -18.95 -16.38
CA ILE A 84 -3.40 -17.66 -16.57
C ILE A 84 -3.91 -17.09 -15.26
N ALA A 85 -3.55 -15.84 -14.98
CA ALA A 85 -4.18 -15.06 -13.93
C ALA A 85 -5.03 -13.94 -14.52
N ILE A 86 -6.34 -13.96 -14.24
CA ILE A 86 -7.27 -12.94 -14.72
C ILE A 86 -7.26 -11.78 -13.72
N THR A 87 -6.86 -10.60 -14.19
CA THR A 87 -6.62 -9.40 -13.37
C THR A 87 -7.56 -8.26 -13.76
N VAL A 88 -8.82 -8.60 -14.03
CA VAL A 88 -9.90 -7.65 -14.32
C VAL A 88 -10.76 -7.46 -13.07
N GLY A 89 -11.09 -6.21 -12.74
CA GLY A 89 -11.77 -5.87 -11.48
C GLY A 89 -13.28 -6.05 -11.52
N ASN A 90 -13.88 -6.07 -12.71
CA ASN A 90 -15.30 -6.40 -12.86
C ASN A 90 -15.43 -7.92 -12.97
N ASP A 91 -16.19 -8.51 -12.05
CA ASP A 91 -16.27 -9.98 -11.93
C ASP A 91 -17.04 -10.65 -13.06
N ASP A 92 -18.05 -9.98 -13.62
CA ASP A 92 -18.80 -10.51 -14.77
C ASP A 92 -17.89 -10.57 -16.00
N VAL A 93 -17.15 -9.48 -16.25
CA VAL A 93 -16.14 -9.42 -17.32
C VAL A 93 -15.02 -10.44 -17.10
N ALA A 94 -14.56 -10.62 -15.86
CA ALA A 94 -13.57 -11.64 -15.53
C ALA A 94 -14.09 -13.06 -15.78
N GLY A 95 -15.37 -13.32 -15.48
CA GLY A 95 -16.06 -14.58 -15.77
C GLY A 95 -16.21 -14.85 -17.26
N GLU A 96 -16.59 -13.86 -18.05
CA GLU A 96 -16.63 -13.95 -19.52
C GLU A 96 -15.25 -14.26 -20.10
N ILE A 97 -14.21 -13.57 -19.64
CA ILE A 97 -12.82 -13.82 -20.05
C ILE A 97 -12.41 -15.26 -19.72
N ARG A 98 -12.76 -15.77 -18.53
CA ARG A 98 -12.47 -17.14 -18.13
C ARG A 98 -13.14 -18.14 -19.08
N ASN A 99 -14.44 -17.99 -19.33
CA ASN A 99 -15.19 -18.89 -20.22
C ASN A 99 -14.59 -18.92 -21.63
N ASP A 100 -14.20 -17.78 -22.17
CA ASP A 100 -13.54 -17.70 -23.49
C ASP A 100 -12.21 -18.44 -23.51
N LEU A 101 -11.38 -18.27 -22.47
CA LEU A 101 -10.08 -18.94 -22.37
C LEU A 101 -10.25 -20.46 -22.20
N GLU A 102 -11.23 -20.90 -21.40
CA GLU A 102 -11.57 -22.31 -21.24
C GLU A 102 -12.07 -22.92 -22.55
N ALA A 103 -12.90 -22.20 -23.33
CA ALA A 103 -13.33 -22.62 -24.66
C ALA A 103 -12.18 -22.73 -25.68
N MET A 104 -11.11 -21.94 -25.49
CA MET A 104 -9.86 -22.06 -26.24
C MET A 104 -8.93 -23.17 -25.71
N GLY A 105 -9.35 -23.90 -24.67
CA GLY A 105 -8.62 -25.02 -24.09
C GLY A 105 -7.51 -24.63 -23.13
N PHE A 106 -7.63 -23.50 -22.42
CA PHE A 106 -6.81 -23.21 -21.24
C PHE A 106 -7.51 -23.73 -19.98
N ASP A 107 -6.81 -24.46 -19.13
CA ASP A 107 -7.37 -25.11 -17.93
C ASP A 107 -6.59 -24.78 -16.62
N ASP A 108 -5.39 -24.22 -16.73
CA ASP A 108 -4.55 -23.87 -15.58
C ASP A 108 -4.65 -22.38 -15.24
N PHE A 109 -5.38 -22.08 -14.16
CA PHE A 109 -5.59 -20.72 -13.68
C PHE A 109 -5.01 -20.50 -12.28
N ILE A 110 -4.63 -19.25 -12.01
CA ILE A 110 -4.27 -18.75 -10.66
C ILE A 110 -5.33 -17.78 -10.19
N SER A 111 -5.75 -17.93 -8.94
CA SER A 111 -6.55 -16.92 -8.25
C SER A 111 -5.83 -15.57 -8.19
N ARG A 112 -6.57 -14.50 -8.49
CA ARG A 112 -6.06 -13.13 -8.34
C ARG A 112 -5.66 -12.82 -6.90
N GLN A 113 -6.28 -13.45 -5.91
CA GLN A 113 -5.92 -13.27 -4.50
C GLN A 113 -4.47 -13.66 -4.23
N ALA A 114 -3.96 -14.75 -4.81
CA ALA A 114 -2.56 -15.17 -4.63
C ALA A 114 -1.56 -14.13 -5.15
N LEU A 115 -1.94 -13.34 -6.16
CA LEU A 115 -1.12 -12.29 -6.75
C LEU A 115 -1.24 -10.94 -6.04
N LEU A 116 -2.35 -10.65 -5.39
CA LEU A 116 -2.60 -9.30 -4.85
C LEU A 116 -2.59 -9.24 -3.33
N HIS A 117 -2.85 -10.36 -2.67
CA HIS A 117 -2.83 -10.44 -1.22
C HIS A 117 -1.45 -10.91 -0.74
N ARG A 118 -1.15 -10.55 0.50
CA ARG A 118 0.04 -10.95 1.24
C ARG A 118 -0.12 -12.39 1.73
N PHE A 119 0.98 -13.15 1.74
CA PHE A 119 1.04 -14.47 2.34
C PHE A 119 1.29 -14.32 3.84
N GLU A 120 0.32 -14.74 4.67
CA GLU A 120 0.32 -14.50 6.12
C GLU A 120 -0.01 -15.75 6.93
N TYR A 121 0.69 -16.84 6.63
CA TYR A 121 0.47 -18.12 7.29
C TYR A 121 1.72 -18.57 8.04
N ASP A 122 1.50 -19.40 9.07
CA ASP A 122 2.41 -19.79 10.15
C ASP A 122 3.90 -19.49 9.88
N HIS A 123 4.43 -18.52 10.63
CA HIS A 123 5.82 -18.07 10.62
C HIS A 123 6.35 -17.47 9.30
N HIS A 124 5.53 -17.35 8.26
CA HIS A 124 5.89 -16.65 7.04
C HIS A 124 5.32 -15.22 7.06
N ARG A 125 6.22 -14.25 7.27
CA ARG A 125 5.94 -12.83 7.12
C ARG A 125 6.75 -12.30 5.94
N GLU A 126 6.08 -11.61 5.04
CA GLU A 126 6.77 -10.90 3.98
C GLU A 126 7.46 -9.63 4.50
N LYS A 127 8.69 -9.37 4.05
CA LYS A 127 9.46 -8.19 4.48
C LYS A 127 8.95 -6.92 3.80
N ALA A 128 8.98 -5.79 4.48
CA ALA A 128 8.57 -4.52 3.85
C ALA A 128 9.53 -4.08 2.70
N LEU A 129 10.81 -4.44 2.84
CA LEU A 129 11.88 -4.22 1.87
C LEU A 129 12.50 -5.55 1.48
N VAL A 130 12.59 -5.82 0.17
CA VAL A 130 13.26 -7.01 -0.38
C VAL A 130 14.36 -6.62 -1.34
N TYR A 131 15.37 -7.49 -1.49
CA TYR A 131 16.37 -7.39 -2.54
C TYR A 131 16.16 -8.52 -3.56
N GLN A 132 15.67 -8.18 -4.74
CA GLN A 132 15.35 -9.14 -5.80
C GLN A 132 15.94 -8.68 -7.12
N ASN A 133 16.66 -9.58 -7.81
CA ASN A 133 17.22 -9.33 -9.15
C ASN A 133 17.99 -8.00 -9.26
N GLY A 134 18.82 -7.69 -8.26
CA GLY A 134 19.61 -6.46 -8.23
C GLY A 134 18.85 -5.21 -7.79
N LYS A 135 17.59 -5.32 -7.36
CA LYS A 135 16.73 -4.20 -6.98
C LYS A 135 16.30 -4.28 -5.52
N TYR A 136 16.44 -3.17 -4.80
CA TYR A 136 15.81 -2.96 -3.51
C TYR A 136 14.39 -2.45 -3.72
N ILE A 137 13.40 -3.28 -3.41
CA ILE A 137 11.98 -2.99 -3.67
C ILE A 137 11.29 -2.84 -2.32
N MET A 138 10.83 -1.62 -2.03
CA MET A 138 9.93 -1.39 -0.90
C MET A 138 8.50 -1.47 -1.39
N ARG A 139 7.66 -2.26 -0.71
CA ARG A 139 6.27 -2.39 -1.13
C ARG A 139 5.46 -1.15 -0.80
N GLN A 140 5.41 -0.74 0.47
CA GLN A 140 4.56 0.36 0.87
C GLN A 140 5.20 1.21 1.96
N ILE A 141 4.90 2.51 1.91
CA ILE A 141 5.14 3.43 3.01
C ILE A 141 3.91 4.32 3.21
N VAL A 142 3.57 4.59 4.46
CA VAL A 142 2.62 5.61 4.86
C VAL A 142 3.40 6.83 5.31
N VAL A 143 3.02 8.03 4.86
CA VAL A 143 3.68 9.27 5.26
C VAL A 143 2.66 10.15 5.96
N CYS A 144 2.92 10.45 7.23
CA CYS A 144 2.10 11.40 7.98
C CYS A 144 2.45 12.84 7.57
N VAL A 145 1.47 13.57 7.04
CA VAL A 145 1.64 14.98 6.64
C VAL A 145 1.03 15.97 7.62
N THR A 146 0.17 15.51 8.53
CA THR A 146 -0.47 16.34 9.56
C THR A 146 -1.01 15.49 10.71
N GLU A 147 -0.94 16.02 11.92
CA GLU A 147 -1.59 15.47 13.11
C GLU A 147 -3.02 16.00 13.29
N ARG A 148 -3.44 16.96 12.46
CA ARG A 148 -4.75 17.59 12.54
C ARG A 148 -5.78 16.71 11.82
N CYS A 149 -6.96 16.59 12.42
CA CYS A 149 -8.10 15.91 11.83
C CYS A 149 -9.37 16.71 12.11
N THR A 150 -10.32 16.62 11.19
CA THR A 150 -11.69 17.14 11.34
C THR A 150 -12.58 16.23 12.19
N LEU A 151 -12.15 14.99 12.42
CA LEU A 151 -12.85 13.99 13.23
C LEU A 151 -12.04 13.66 14.48
N ARG A 152 -12.72 13.19 15.53
CA ARG A 152 -12.14 12.78 16.81
C ARG A 152 -12.49 11.32 17.12
N CYS A 153 -12.12 10.42 16.21
CA CYS A 153 -12.52 9.01 16.30
C CYS A 153 -11.88 8.31 17.51
N LYS A 154 -12.71 7.67 18.36
CA LYS A 154 -12.32 6.96 19.58
C LYS A 154 -11.22 5.92 19.34
N ASN A 155 -11.39 5.09 18.31
CA ASN A 155 -10.46 4.02 17.94
C ASN A 155 -9.53 4.40 16.78
N CYS A 156 -9.08 5.66 16.72
CA CYS A 156 -8.12 6.09 15.70
C CYS A 156 -6.76 5.40 15.89
N SER A 157 -6.34 4.57 14.92
CA SER A 157 -5.05 3.85 14.93
C SER A 157 -3.81 4.74 14.81
N GLN A 158 -4.00 6.05 14.74
CA GLN A 158 -2.93 7.06 14.73
C GLN A 158 -3.03 8.00 15.94
N TYR A 159 -3.93 7.71 16.89
CA TYR A 159 -4.14 8.45 18.13
C TYR A 159 -4.36 9.96 17.97
N MET A 160 -4.87 10.40 16.82
CA MET A 160 -5.05 11.82 16.50
C MET A 160 -5.79 12.60 17.60
N PRO A 161 -6.88 12.08 18.22
CA PRO A 161 -7.58 12.81 19.27
C PRO A 161 -6.77 12.98 20.57
N LYS A 162 -5.70 12.21 20.77
CA LYS A 162 -4.82 12.27 21.96
C LYS A 162 -3.73 13.34 21.85
N PHE A 163 -3.47 13.88 20.65
CA PHE A 163 -2.53 15.00 20.49
C PHE A 163 -3.11 16.30 21.06
N LYS A 164 -2.42 16.90 22.04
CA LYS A 164 -2.86 18.15 22.70
C LYS A 164 -2.71 19.39 21.81
N ALA A 165 -1.71 19.39 20.93
CA ALA A 165 -1.39 20.50 20.03
C ALA A 165 -1.09 19.96 18.62
N PRO A 166 -2.10 19.39 17.93
CA PRO A 166 -1.90 18.79 16.62
C PRO A 166 -1.51 19.85 15.59
N LYS A 167 -0.50 19.56 14.78
CA LYS A 167 0.03 20.47 13.77
C LYS A 167 0.26 19.77 12.43
N ASP A 168 0.36 20.58 11.38
CA ASP A 168 0.90 20.11 10.10
C ASP A 168 2.39 19.78 10.31
N LEU A 169 2.87 18.72 9.66
CA LEU A 169 4.29 18.41 9.73
C LEU A 169 5.08 19.39 8.87
N ASP A 170 6.33 19.65 9.26
CA ASP A 170 7.24 20.46 8.46
C ASP A 170 7.41 19.81 7.08
N THR A 171 7.02 20.55 6.03
CA THR A 171 7.00 20.05 4.66
C THR A 171 8.40 19.73 4.14
N ASN A 172 9.43 20.47 4.55
CA ASN A 172 10.81 20.17 4.16
C ASN A 172 11.28 18.87 4.81
N VAL A 173 10.99 18.69 6.11
CA VAL A 173 11.29 17.44 6.84
C VAL A 173 10.62 16.26 6.16
N VAL A 174 9.33 16.37 5.81
CA VAL A 174 8.60 15.30 5.11
C VAL A 174 9.23 14.97 3.76
N ILE A 175 9.47 15.99 2.91
CA ILE A 175 10.04 15.79 1.57
C ILE A 175 11.43 15.18 1.65
N GLU A 176 12.29 15.68 2.55
CA GLU A 176 13.67 15.19 2.67
C GLU A 176 13.71 13.77 3.24
N SER A 177 12.81 13.43 4.16
CA SER A 177 12.67 12.04 4.64
C SER A 177 12.32 11.08 3.50
N ILE A 178 11.38 11.47 2.64
CA ILE A 178 11.00 10.65 1.47
C ILE A 178 12.18 10.51 0.51
N ARG A 179 12.93 11.59 0.24
CA ARG A 179 14.12 11.55 -0.62
C ARG A 179 15.17 10.60 -0.07
N ASN A 180 15.53 10.74 1.20
CA ASN A 180 16.52 9.89 1.87
C ASN A 180 16.09 8.42 1.88
N LEU A 181 14.81 8.13 2.06
CA LEU A 181 14.28 6.78 1.88
C LEU A 181 14.47 6.28 0.43
N THR A 182 14.04 7.06 -0.56
CA THR A 182 14.11 6.67 -1.99
C THR A 182 15.53 6.59 -2.56
N ASP A 183 16.50 7.21 -1.89
CA ASP A 183 17.93 7.04 -2.17
C ASP A 183 18.44 5.66 -1.73
N ALA A 184 17.89 5.11 -0.65
CA ALA A 184 18.27 3.80 -0.13
C ALA A 184 17.65 2.61 -0.88
N ILE A 185 16.64 2.85 -1.73
CA ILE A 185 15.92 1.80 -2.46
C ILE A 185 15.94 2.04 -3.97
N THR A 186 15.68 0.99 -4.77
CA THR A 186 15.52 1.12 -6.21
C THR A 186 14.21 1.82 -6.53
N TYR A 187 13.10 1.31 -5.98
CA TYR A 187 11.80 1.99 -6.04
C TYR A 187 10.88 1.55 -4.90
N LEU A 188 9.89 2.40 -4.63
CA LEU A 188 8.75 2.17 -3.75
C LEU A 188 7.52 1.87 -4.60
N GLN A 189 6.76 0.80 -4.30
CA GLN A 189 5.52 0.52 -5.04
C GLN A 189 4.42 1.52 -4.68
N ASP A 190 4.07 1.63 -3.39
CA ASP A 190 2.95 2.44 -2.93
C ASP A 190 3.41 3.47 -1.88
N LEU A 191 3.33 4.77 -2.21
CA LEU A 191 3.44 5.85 -1.23
C LEU A 191 2.05 6.36 -0.89
N THR A 192 1.66 6.31 0.39
CA THR A 192 0.37 6.83 0.84
C THR A 192 0.55 8.02 1.77
N LEU A 193 0.10 9.20 1.33
CA LEU A 193 -0.01 10.39 2.15
C LEU A 193 -1.23 10.26 3.07
N LEU A 194 -0.98 10.22 4.37
CA LEU A 194 -1.94 10.06 5.45
C LEU A 194 -1.64 11.11 6.54
N GLY A 195 -2.34 11.02 7.66
CA GLY A 195 -2.21 11.90 8.83
C GLY A 195 -3.49 11.76 9.62
N GLY A 196 -3.96 12.84 10.25
CA GLY A 196 -5.36 12.94 10.65
C GLY A 196 -6.26 13.06 9.42
N GLU A 197 -6.33 14.27 8.85
CA GLU A 197 -6.96 14.53 7.56
C GLU A 197 -5.96 15.30 6.68
N PRO A 198 -5.31 14.63 5.70
CA PRO A 198 -4.28 15.25 4.86
C PRO A 198 -4.71 16.56 4.21
N LEU A 199 -5.99 16.69 3.84
CA LEU A 199 -6.54 17.90 3.21
C LEU A 199 -6.59 19.12 4.13
N MET A 200 -6.26 18.98 5.42
CA MET A 200 -6.03 20.11 6.34
C MET A 200 -4.68 20.80 6.13
N ASN A 201 -3.70 20.09 5.56
CA ASN A 201 -2.36 20.61 5.33
C ASN A 201 -2.34 21.46 4.04
N LYS A 202 -2.18 22.77 4.20
CA LYS A 202 -2.14 23.72 3.07
C LYS A 202 -0.94 23.52 2.14
N GLU A 203 0.15 22.94 2.63
CA GLU A 203 1.36 22.62 1.86
C GLU A 203 1.28 21.23 1.19
N LEU A 204 0.16 20.50 1.31
CA LEU A 204 -0.01 19.21 0.65
C LEU A 204 0.27 19.24 -0.87
N PRO A 205 -0.13 20.27 -1.64
CA PRO A 205 0.23 20.36 -3.06
C PRO A 205 1.75 20.31 -3.29
N ARG A 206 2.54 20.95 -2.41
CA ARG A 206 4.00 20.97 -2.49
C ARG A 206 4.61 19.60 -2.20
N ILE A 207 4.04 18.87 -1.23
CA ILE A 207 4.44 17.48 -0.95
C ILE A 207 4.10 16.60 -2.16
N CYS A 208 2.90 16.73 -2.72
CA CYS A 208 2.45 16.01 -3.91
C CYS A 208 3.34 16.26 -5.14
N GLU A 209 3.76 17.51 -5.37
CA GLU A 209 4.69 17.85 -6.44
C GLU A 209 6.04 17.15 -6.25
N ALA A 210 6.58 17.13 -5.03
CA ALA A 210 7.85 16.48 -4.73
C ALA A 210 7.81 14.95 -4.93
N VAL A 211 6.76 14.26 -4.45
CA VAL A 211 6.60 12.82 -4.66
C VAL A 211 6.26 12.48 -6.11
N GLY A 212 5.53 13.36 -6.80
CA GLY A 212 5.24 13.25 -8.22
C GLY A 212 6.51 13.28 -9.09
N GLU A 213 7.45 14.15 -8.77
CA GLU A 213 8.75 14.19 -9.45
C GLU A 213 9.59 12.92 -9.20
N LEU A 214 9.51 12.33 -8.01
CA LEU A 214 10.13 11.02 -7.74
C LEU A 214 9.45 9.90 -8.54
N LYS A 215 8.13 9.96 -8.72
CA LYS A 215 7.38 9.02 -9.58
C LYS A 215 7.83 9.10 -11.04
N LYS A 216 7.99 10.31 -11.60
CA LYS A 216 8.52 10.49 -12.97
C LYS A 216 9.92 9.88 -13.15
N LYS A 217 10.75 9.91 -12.10
CA LYS A 217 12.08 9.28 -12.07
C LYS A 217 12.04 7.76 -11.85
N GLY A 218 10.85 7.16 -11.77
CA GLY A 218 10.67 5.73 -11.52
C GLY A 218 10.96 5.28 -10.07
N LYS A 219 11.18 6.23 -9.15
CA LYS A 219 11.46 5.95 -7.72
C LYS A 219 10.22 5.58 -6.92
N ILE A 220 9.04 5.99 -7.38
CA ILE A 220 7.75 5.66 -6.78
C ILE A 220 6.80 5.22 -7.88
N LYS A 221 6.10 4.09 -7.73
CA LYS A 221 5.16 3.61 -8.76
C LYS A 221 3.77 4.25 -8.59
N ASN A 222 3.23 4.21 -7.39
CA ASN A 222 1.90 4.72 -7.05
C ASN A 222 1.97 5.70 -5.89
N ILE A 223 1.13 6.72 -5.96
CA ILE A 223 0.98 7.72 -4.91
C ILE A 223 -0.51 7.84 -4.62
N ASN A 224 -0.85 7.74 -3.33
CA ASN A 224 -2.22 7.81 -2.86
C ASN A 224 -2.34 8.86 -1.77
N ILE A 225 -3.50 9.51 -1.67
CA ILE A 225 -3.92 10.30 -0.51
C ILE A 225 -5.11 9.57 0.11
N VAL A 226 -5.16 9.43 1.43
CA VAL A 226 -6.36 8.92 2.11
C VAL A 226 -7.08 10.08 2.78
N SER A 227 -8.39 10.20 2.58
CA SER A 227 -9.21 11.26 3.19
C SER A 227 -10.50 10.70 3.78
N ASN A 228 -10.96 11.30 4.87
CA ASN A 228 -12.25 10.99 5.49
C ASN A 228 -13.44 11.67 4.79
N GLY A 229 -13.20 12.46 3.73
CA GLY A 229 -14.25 13.10 2.93
C GLY A 229 -14.94 14.27 3.60
N THR A 230 -14.37 14.85 4.66
CA THR A 230 -14.90 16.08 5.31
C THR A 230 -14.43 17.37 4.64
N ILE A 231 -13.36 17.34 3.85
CA ILE A 231 -12.78 18.49 3.16
C ILE A 231 -12.74 18.22 1.66
N ILE A 232 -13.04 19.25 0.86
CA ILE A 232 -12.93 19.18 -0.60
C ILE A 232 -11.51 19.60 -0.99
N PRO A 233 -10.77 18.78 -1.77
CA PRO A 233 -9.47 19.17 -2.31
C PRO A 233 -9.55 20.52 -3.06
N GLY A 234 -8.60 21.42 -2.80
CA GLY A 234 -8.47 22.67 -3.55
C GLY A 234 -8.02 22.44 -4.99
N ASN A 235 -8.24 23.43 -5.87
CA ASN A 235 -7.86 23.33 -7.29
C ASN A 235 -6.38 23.04 -7.49
N ASP A 236 -5.49 23.72 -6.76
CA ASP A 236 -4.04 23.52 -6.88
C ASP A 236 -3.65 22.08 -6.57
N LEU A 237 -4.27 21.46 -5.56
CA LEU A 237 -4.05 20.07 -5.22
C LEU A 237 -4.55 19.14 -6.32
N LEU A 238 -5.79 19.35 -6.80
CA LEU A 238 -6.38 18.54 -7.87
C LEU A 238 -5.55 18.61 -9.16
N ASP A 239 -5.03 19.78 -9.51
CA ASP A 239 -4.20 19.98 -10.70
C ASP A 239 -2.88 19.21 -10.58
N VAL A 240 -2.21 19.26 -9.42
CA VAL A 240 -1.01 18.46 -9.15
C VAL A 240 -1.33 16.96 -9.14
N MET A 241 -2.45 16.55 -8.54
CA MET A 241 -2.85 15.15 -8.51
C MET A 241 -3.09 14.59 -9.91
N ASN A 242 -3.81 15.31 -10.76
CA ASN A 242 -4.03 14.93 -12.15
C ASN A 242 -2.71 14.85 -12.93
N LYS A 243 -1.85 15.88 -12.78
CA LYS A 243 -0.53 15.94 -13.43
C LYS A 243 0.34 14.71 -13.17
N TYR A 244 0.32 14.16 -11.96
CA TYR A 244 1.16 13.01 -11.57
C TYR A 244 0.42 11.68 -11.47
N GLY A 245 -0.89 11.66 -11.74
CA GLY A 245 -1.73 10.48 -11.52
C GLY A 245 -1.70 10.04 -10.06
N ILE A 246 -1.86 10.98 -9.14
CA ILE A 246 -2.05 10.72 -7.70
C ILE A 246 -3.53 10.40 -7.47
N MET A 247 -3.80 9.29 -6.81
CA MET A 247 -5.17 8.86 -6.50
C MET A 247 -5.58 9.34 -5.11
N ILE A 248 -6.86 9.64 -4.92
CA ILE A 248 -7.44 9.80 -3.57
C ILE A 248 -8.31 8.57 -3.21
N MET A 249 -8.04 8.01 -2.03
CA MET A 249 -8.81 6.94 -1.43
C MET A 249 -9.71 7.53 -0.34
N LEU A 250 -11.00 7.30 -0.45
CA LEU A 250 -12.01 7.92 0.39
C LEU A 250 -12.53 6.92 1.42
N SER A 251 -12.27 7.19 2.70
CA SER A 251 -12.90 6.45 3.79
C SER A 251 -14.27 7.05 4.09
N ASP A 252 -15.32 6.31 3.73
CA ASP A 252 -16.70 6.77 3.84
C ASP A 252 -17.34 6.36 5.17
N TYR A 253 -17.53 7.36 6.03
CA TYR A 253 -18.14 7.24 7.35
C TYR A 253 -19.58 7.79 7.36
N GLY A 254 -20.26 7.80 6.21
CA GLY A 254 -21.64 8.24 6.06
C GLY A 254 -21.82 9.71 6.43
N LYS A 255 -22.65 9.98 7.45
CA LYS A 255 -22.99 11.35 7.87
C LYS A 255 -21.80 12.18 8.33
N LEU A 256 -20.71 11.54 8.75
CA LEU A 256 -19.47 12.24 9.14
C LEU A 256 -18.68 12.71 7.92
N SER A 257 -18.75 12.00 6.80
CA SER A 257 -18.08 12.33 5.54
C SER A 257 -18.88 13.35 4.73
N VAL A 258 -19.13 14.52 5.34
CA VAL A 258 -20.11 15.53 4.88
C VAL A 258 -19.89 16.08 3.46
N ASN A 259 -18.70 15.91 2.88
CA ASN A 259 -18.37 16.40 1.54
C ASN A 259 -18.10 15.27 0.53
N MET A 260 -18.40 14.01 0.84
CA MET A 260 -18.08 12.85 -0.01
C MET A 260 -18.46 13.06 -1.48
N ASP A 261 -19.73 13.35 -1.78
CA ASP A 261 -20.21 13.56 -3.16
C ASP A 261 -19.52 14.73 -3.85
N ARG A 262 -19.21 15.80 -3.10
CA ARG A 262 -18.53 16.98 -3.62
C ARG A 262 -17.06 16.70 -3.93
N VAL A 263 -16.40 15.88 -3.11
CA VAL A 263 -15.03 15.40 -3.37
C VAL A 263 -15.01 14.55 -4.64
N GLN A 264 -15.93 13.60 -4.78
CA GLN A 264 -16.04 12.74 -5.97
C GLN A 264 -16.25 13.58 -7.23
N LYS A 265 -17.21 14.52 -7.19
CA LYS A 265 -17.48 15.44 -8.30
C LYS A 265 -16.26 16.28 -8.68
N ALA A 266 -15.57 16.86 -7.68
CA ALA A 266 -14.37 17.66 -7.93
C ALA A 266 -13.24 16.82 -8.57
N CYS A 267 -13.08 15.57 -8.13
CA CYS A 267 -12.12 14.65 -8.73
C CYS A 267 -12.50 14.31 -10.18
N GLU A 268 -13.77 14.04 -10.46
CA GLU A 268 -14.25 13.73 -11.81
C GLU A 268 -14.09 14.91 -12.77
N GLU A 269 -14.45 16.12 -12.35
CA GLU A 269 -14.27 17.35 -13.13
C GLU A 269 -12.80 17.60 -13.48
N LYS A 270 -11.88 17.30 -12.55
CA LYS A 270 -10.43 17.46 -12.72
C LYS A 270 -9.72 16.19 -13.24
N LYS A 271 -10.47 15.14 -13.58
CA LYS A 271 -9.94 13.84 -14.06
C LYS A 271 -8.95 13.17 -13.09
N VAL A 272 -9.09 13.45 -11.80
CA VAL A 272 -8.34 12.81 -10.72
C VAL A 272 -8.96 11.46 -10.39
N GLN A 273 -8.12 10.42 -10.30
CA GLN A 273 -8.56 9.07 -9.94
C GLN A 273 -8.97 9.02 -8.46
N TRP A 274 -10.09 8.35 -8.20
CA TRP A 274 -10.56 8.13 -6.84
C TRP A 274 -11.25 6.77 -6.68
N ARG A 275 -11.16 6.23 -5.46
CA ARG A 275 -11.88 5.01 -5.04
C ARG A 275 -12.18 5.04 -3.54
N TYR A 276 -13.04 4.16 -3.06
CA TYR A 276 -13.21 3.98 -1.62
C TYR A 276 -11.98 3.29 -1.00
N ALA A 277 -11.64 3.68 0.23
CA ALA A 277 -10.53 3.09 0.96
C ALA A 277 -10.86 1.67 1.47
N TYR A 278 -9.87 0.78 1.38
CA TYR A 278 -9.88 -0.64 1.80
C TYR A 278 -10.89 -1.55 1.10
N LEU A 279 -10.38 -2.65 0.50
CA LEU A 279 -11.16 -3.66 -0.26
C LEU A 279 -12.22 -3.03 -1.18
N GLY A 280 -11.88 -1.89 -1.81
CA GLY A 280 -12.79 -0.98 -2.49
C GLY A 280 -12.34 -0.50 -3.88
N GLY A 281 -12.94 -1.00 -4.96
CA GLY A 281 -13.26 -0.27 -6.18
C GLY A 281 -14.49 0.62 -5.97
N LYS A 282 -14.90 1.43 -6.96
CA LYS A 282 -16.07 2.33 -6.82
C LYS A 282 -17.38 1.60 -6.44
N ASN A 283 -17.46 0.30 -6.73
CA ASN A 283 -18.64 -0.54 -6.57
C ASN A 283 -18.50 -1.60 -5.45
N GLU A 284 -17.46 -1.53 -4.63
CA GLU A 284 -17.16 -2.54 -3.62
C GLU A 284 -17.70 -2.15 -2.22
N VAL A 285 -17.78 -3.14 -1.31
CA VAL A 285 -18.38 -2.99 0.02
C VAL A 285 -17.54 -2.05 0.87
N LYS A 286 -18.15 -1.00 1.41
CA LYS A 286 -17.51 -0.05 2.32
C LYS A 286 -17.16 -0.75 3.63
N ILE A 287 -15.91 -0.67 4.07
CA ILE A 287 -15.52 -1.16 5.40
C ILE A 287 -16.09 -0.20 6.46
N GLN A 288 -16.99 -0.72 7.30
CA GLN A 288 -17.67 0.04 8.37
C GLN A 288 -17.20 -0.35 9.77
N TYR A 289 -16.04 -1.00 9.87
CA TYR A 289 -15.48 -1.44 11.13
C TYR A 289 -13.96 -1.28 11.18
N TRP A 290 -13.42 -1.09 12.37
CA TRP A 290 -11.99 -1.06 12.68
C TRP A 290 -11.64 -2.06 13.77
N SER A 291 -10.35 -2.23 14.02
CA SER A 291 -9.89 -2.84 15.26
C SER A 291 -10.09 -1.87 16.42
N GLU A 292 -10.48 -2.41 17.57
CA GLU A 292 -10.40 -1.67 18.82
C GLU A 292 -8.94 -1.32 19.10
N VAL A 293 -8.71 -0.10 19.58
CA VAL A 293 -7.39 0.37 19.96
C VAL A 293 -7.39 0.56 21.46
N GLY A 294 -6.72 -0.35 22.17
CA GLY A 294 -6.63 -0.35 23.61
C GLY A 294 -5.88 0.85 24.20
N GLU A 295 -5.81 0.87 25.52
CA GLU A 295 -5.16 1.97 26.24
C GLU A 295 -3.65 2.01 26.00
N LEU A 296 -3.13 3.24 26.00
CA LEU A 296 -1.72 3.57 25.76
C LEU A 296 -0.88 3.40 27.03
N GLU A 297 -0.84 2.18 27.53
CA GLU A 297 -0.11 1.78 28.73
C GLU A 297 0.73 0.52 28.45
N ASP A 298 1.80 0.36 29.21
CA ASP A 298 2.61 -0.85 29.17
C ASP A 298 1.77 -2.04 29.66
N LYS A 299 1.71 -3.09 28.85
CA LYS A 299 0.92 -4.30 29.15
C LYS A 299 1.67 -5.29 30.03
N GLY A 300 2.91 -4.99 30.43
CA GLY A 300 3.73 -5.85 31.29
C GLY A 300 4.12 -7.16 30.62
N TYR A 301 4.25 -7.14 29.29
CA TYR A 301 4.68 -8.30 28.52
C TYR A 301 6.14 -8.65 28.83
N SER A 302 6.49 -9.95 28.79
CA SER A 302 7.90 -10.34 28.85
C SER A 302 8.59 -9.94 27.55
N GLU A 303 9.92 -9.77 27.60
CA GLU A 303 10.69 -9.44 26.41
C GLU A 303 10.55 -10.54 25.34
N GLU A 304 10.60 -11.81 25.73
CA GLU A 304 10.41 -12.93 24.81
C GLU A 304 9.06 -12.86 24.09
N TYR A 305 7.99 -12.53 24.82
CA TYR A 305 6.66 -12.39 24.24
C TYR A 305 6.57 -11.17 23.30
N ALA A 306 7.19 -10.03 23.65
CA ALA A 306 7.21 -8.86 22.77
C ALA A 306 7.99 -9.12 21.47
N VAL A 307 9.11 -9.84 21.55
CA VAL A 307 9.89 -10.31 20.39
C VAL A 307 9.05 -11.26 19.52
N GLU A 308 8.38 -12.24 20.13
CA GLU A 308 7.51 -13.17 19.40
C GLU A 308 6.35 -12.42 18.72
N LYS A 309 5.72 -11.50 19.44
CA LYS A 309 4.64 -10.65 18.92
C LYS A 309 5.11 -9.81 17.74
N PHE A 310 6.31 -9.22 17.81
CA PHE A 310 6.89 -8.49 16.68
C PHE A 310 7.10 -9.40 15.47
N LYS A 311 7.76 -10.55 15.65
CA LYS A 311 8.07 -11.51 14.58
C LYS A 311 6.83 -12.02 13.87
N ASN A 312 5.76 -12.28 14.63
CA ASN A 312 4.48 -12.75 14.12
C ASN A 312 3.50 -11.61 13.75
N CYS A 313 3.95 -10.35 13.81
CA CYS A 313 3.09 -9.20 13.49
C CYS A 313 2.95 -9.00 11.99
N ASN A 314 1.75 -9.28 11.49
CA ASN A 314 1.33 -9.03 10.10
C ASN A 314 1.21 -7.53 9.75
N SER A 315 1.18 -6.64 10.74
CA SER A 315 1.09 -5.19 10.50
C SER A 315 2.43 -4.57 10.11
N VAL A 316 3.57 -5.18 10.48
CA VAL A 316 4.91 -4.69 10.10
C VAL A 316 5.11 -4.65 8.58
N TYR A 317 4.32 -5.40 7.82
CA TYR A 317 4.34 -5.38 6.35
C TYR A 317 3.63 -4.16 5.74
N ASP A 318 2.49 -3.74 6.31
CA ASP A 318 1.63 -2.69 5.73
C ASP A 318 1.72 -1.35 6.46
N CYS A 319 2.24 -1.32 7.68
CA CYS A 319 2.18 -0.16 8.57
C CYS A 319 3.49 0.64 8.65
N ASN A 320 4.47 0.38 7.77
CA ASN A 320 5.69 1.18 7.73
C ASN A 320 5.34 2.64 7.53
N THR A 321 5.84 3.50 8.41
CA THR A 321 5.39 4.89 8.52
C THR A 321 6.58 5.85 8.57
N LEU A 322 6.54 6.90 7.73
CA LEU A 322 7.37 8.09 7.88
C LEU A 322 6.66 9.12 8.75
N TYR A 323 7.33 9.53 9.81
CA TYR A 323 6.82 10.53 10.74
C TYR A 323 7.97 11.31 11.38
N ARG A 324 7.90 12.65 11.30
CA ARG A 324 8.88 13.59 11.90
C ARG A 324 10.35 13.22 11.66
N GLY A 325 10.73 12.91 10.42
CA GLY A 325 12.13 12.61 10.06
C GLY A 325 12.53 11.15 10.17
N ARG A 326 11.64 10.26 10.65
CA ARG A 326 11.97 8.87 10.96
C ARG A 326 11.12 7.87 10.19
N HIS A 327 11.70 6.70 9.94
CA HIS A 327 11.00 5.51 9.48
C HIS A 327 10.68 4.58 10.66
N PHE A 328 9.44 4.15 10.78
CA PHE A 328 8.98 3.18 11.78
C PHE A 328 8.43 1.95 11.08
N PHE A 329 8.70 0.75 11.61
CA PHE A 329 8.05 -0.49 11.17
C PHE A 329 6.54 -0.52 11.43
N CYS A 330 6.06 0.29 12.38
CA CYS A 330 4.68 0.30 12.83
C CYS A 330 4.14 1.73 12.97
N SER A 331 2.97 1.98 12.40
CA SER A 331 2.22 3.24 12.56
C SER A 331 1.97 3.56 14.03
N GLN A 332 1.61 2.55 14.85
CA GLN A 332 1.36 2.77 16.28
C GLN A 332 2.62 3.28 16.99
N ALA A 333 3.78 2.71 16.69
CA ALA A 333 5.07 3.16 17.23
C ALA A 333 5.34 4.63 16.86
N ALA A 334 5.12 5.01 15.59
CA ALA A 334 5.32 6.37 15.13
C ALA A 334 4.50 7.38 15.95
N PHE A 335 3.20 7.13 16.15
CA PHE A 335 2.32 8.05 16.85
C PHE A 335 2.49 8.00 18.38
N MET A 336 2.81 6.86 18.98
CA MET A 336 3.23 6.76 20.38
C MET A 336 4.49 7.59 20.65
N SER A 337 5.50 7.55 19.76
CA SER A 337 6.66 8.44 19.84
C SER A 337 6.27 9.91 19.71
N GLY A 338 5.31 10.23 18.84
CA GLY A 338 4.76 11.57 18.69
C GLY A 338 4.09 12.13 19.94
N LEU A 339 3.47 11.25 20.72
CA LEU A 339 2.83 11.54 22.01
C LEU A 339 3.82 11.55 23.18
N GLY A 340 5.08 11.16 22.96
CA GLY A 340 6.11 11.07 23.99
C GLY A 340 5.96 9.86 24.93
N ILE A 341 5.26 8.81 24.48
CA ILE A 341 5.05 7.58 25.27
C ILE A 341 6.25 6.64 25.17
N ILE A 342 6.87 6.56 23.99
CA ILE A 342 8.02 5.70 23.72
C ILE A 342 9.15 6.50 23.06
N ASP A 343 10.39 6.02 23.23
CA ASP A 343 11.58 6.64 22.67
C ASP A 343 11.68 6.40 21.15
N PRO A 344 11.66 7.44 20.30
CA PRO A 344 11.79 7.28 18.86
C PRO A 344 13.14 6.67 18.42
N GLU A 345 14.21 6.76 19.21
CA GLU A 345 15.51 6.16 18.85
C GLU A 345 15.49 4.63 18.88
N LYS A 346 14.67 4.05 19.74
CA LYS A 346 14.56 2.61 19.89
C LYS A 346 13.46 1.99 19.03
N ASN A 347 12.65 2.83 18.39
CA ASN A 347 11.44 2.39 17.68
C ASN A 347 11.44 2.76 16.19
N GLY A 348 12.36 3.64 15.75
CA GLY A 348 12.43 4.08 14.37
C GLY A 348 13.83 4.52 13.96
N TYR A 349 14.09 4.47 12.66
CA TYR A 349 15.35 4.87 12.05
C TYR A 349 15.32 6.35 11.64
N ASN A 350 16.30 7.14 12.04
CA ASN A 350 16.42 8.55 11.67
C ASN A 350 16.92 8.72 10.22
N LEU A 351 16.02 9.13 9.32
CA LEU A 351 16.36 9.39 7.92
C LEU A 351 17.06 10.73 7.71
N LEU A 352 17.10 11.59 8.74
CA LEU A 352 17.69 12.91 8.70
C LEU A 352 18.92 13.03 9.62
N ASP A 353 19.57 11.92 9.93
CA ASP A 353 20.81 11.95 10.70
C ASP A 353 21.92 12.66 9.89
N GLU A 354 22.24 13.88 10.30
CA GLU A 354 23.27 14.73 9.67
C GLU A 354 24.70 14.26 9.97
N THR A 355 24.88 13.34 10.92
CA THR A 355 26.20 12.77 11.24
C THR A 355 26.66 11.72 10.24
N MET A 356 25.73 11.21 9.42
CA MET A 356 25.99 10.22 8.37
C MET A 356 26.08 10.87 6.99
N THR A 357 27.06 10.43 6.19
CA THR A 357 27.05 10.64 4.74
C THR A 357 25.84 9.94 4.10
N LYS A 358 25.53 10.30 2.84
CA LYS A 358 24.45 9.65 2.09
C LYS A 358 24.68 8.14 1.97
N GLU A 359 25.90 7.72 1.65
CA GLU A 359 26.27 6.32 1.48
C GLU A 359 26.14 5.53 2.79
N GLU A 360 26.61 6.08 3.91
CA GLU A 360 26.47 5.47 5.24
C GLU A 360 25.00 5.32 5.63
N ARG A 361 24.19 6.36 5.43
CA ARG A 361 22.75 6.31 5.68
C ARG A 361 22.06 5.22 4.86
N ILE A 362 22.41 5.08 3.58
CA ILE A 362 21.83 4.03 2.71
C ILE A 362 22.16 2.63 3.26
N ILE A 363 23.42 2.39 3.63
CA ILE A 363 23.87 1.08 4.16
C ILE A 363 23.18 0.80 5.50
N ALA A 364 23.18 1.78 6.41
CA ALA A 364 22.58 1.64 7.73
C ALA A 364 21.06 1.42 7.66
N PHE A 365 20.35 2.14 6.79
CA PHE A 365 18.92 1.92 6.59
C PHE A 365 18.61 0.51 6.06
N ARG A 366 19.36 0.04 5.06
CA ARG A 366 19.18 -1.32 4.53
C ARG A 366 19.43 -2.39 5.59
N LYS A 367 20.47 -2.20 6.42
CA LYS A 367 20.74 -3.07 7.56
C LYS A 367 19.61 -3.05 8.58
N TYR A 368 19.11 -1.87 8.95
CA TYR A 368 17.97 -1.72 9.86
C TYR A 368 16.73 -2.49 9.35
N MET A 369 16.43 -2.40 8.05
CA MET A 369 15.31 -3.12 7.43
C MET A 369 15.52 -4.64 7.35
N ASP A 370 16.77 -5.11 7.31
CA ASP A 370 17.07 -6.55 7.24
C ASP A 370 17.09 -7.21 8.62
N ASP A 371 17.65 -6.51 9.62
CA ASP A 371 17.77 -7.00 11.00
C ASP A 371 16.38 -7.18 11.66
N GLU A 372 15.39 -6.36 11.28
CA GLU A 372 14.01 -6.37 11.82
C GLU A 372 14.00 -6.51 13.36
N VAL A 373 14.75 -5.63 14.04
CA VAL A 373 14.88 -5.66 15.50
C VAL A 373 13.53 -5.37 16.16
N PRO A 374 13.11 -6.14 17.18
CA PRO A 374 11.92 -5.87 17.96
C PRO A 374 11.90 -4.44 18.54
N ILE A 375 10.72 -3.84 18.57
CA ILE A 375 10.50 -2.45 18.97
C ILE A 375 9.76 -2.38 20.31
N GLU A 376 10.07 -1.39 21.15
CA GLU A 376 9.44 -1.21 22.47
C GLU A 376 7.92 -1.04 22.38
N ALA A 377 7.41 -0.47 21.28
CA ALA A 377 5.98 -0.30 21.04
C ALA A 377 5.18 -1.61 21.13
N CYS A 378 5.82 -2.78 20.97
CA CYS A 378 5.16 -4.08 21.11
C CYS A 378 4.63 -4.33 22.53
N HIS A 379 5.28 -3.76 23.56
CA HIS A 379 4.86 -3.79 24.96
C HIS A 379 3.56 -3.02 25.22
N TYR A 380 3.22 -2.09 24.32
CA TYR A 380 2.03 -1.23 24.40
C TYR A 380 0.92 -1.64 23.41
N CYS A 381 1.22 -2.58 22.50
CA CYS A 381 0.32 -2.91 21.40
C CYS A 381 -0.89 -3.69 21.91
N ASP A 382 -2.08 -3.13 21.72
CA ASP A 382 -3.35 -3.73 22.16
C ASP A 382 -4.45 -3.49 21.13
N MET A 383 -4.25 -4.04 19.93
CA MET A 383 -5.27 -4.02 18.88
C MET A 383 -5.99 -5.36 18.83
N HIS A 384 -7.29 -5.34 19.04
CA HIS A 384 -8.12 -6.53 19.07
C HIS A 384 -9.57 -6.17 18.67
N GLY A 385 -10.44 -7.18 18.59
CA GLY A 385 -11.87 -6.95 18.38
C GLY A 385 -12.24 -6.25 17.07
N GLN A 386 -13.53 -5.96 16.97
CA GLN A 386 -14.12 -5.25 15.84
C GLN A 386 -15.09 -4.20 16.39
N VAL A 387 -14.81 -2.93 16.10
CA VAL A 387 -15.60 -1.78 16.56
C VAL A 387 -16.14 -1.00 15.36
N PRO A 388 -17.22 -0.22 15.49
CA PRO A 388 -17.68 0.65 14.42
C PRO A 388 -16.59 1.61 13.95
N ALA A 389 -16.41 1.72 12.63
CA ALA A 389 -15.48 2.68 12.06
C ALA A 389 -15.90 4.11 12.41
N ALA A 390 -14.93 4.95 12.75
CA ALA A 390 -15.13 6.38 13.02
C ALA A 390 -16.18 6.72 14.11
N GLU A 391 -16.42 5.85 15.09
CA GLU A 391 -17.11 6.22 16.34
C GLU A 391 -16.38 7.43 16.97
N GLN A 392 -17.09 8.52 17.26
CA GLN A 392 -16.49 9.76 17.79
C GLN A 392 -16.39 9.73 19.32
N LEU A 393 -15.41 10.44 19.89
CA LEU A 393 -15.25 10.68 21.33
C LEU A 393 -16.32 11.58 21.94
#